data_AF-A0A2U2SAC1-F1
#
_entry.id   AF-A0A2U2SAC1-F1
#
_cell.length_a   1.000
_cell.length_b   1.000
_cell.length_c   1.000
_cell.angle_alpha   90.00
_cell.angle_beta   90.00
_cell.angle_gamma   90.00
#
_symmetry.space_group_name_H-M   'P 1'
#
loop_
_entity.id
_entity.type
_entity.pdbx_description
1 polymer ?
#
loop_
_entity_poly.entity_id
_entity_poly.type
_entity_poly.pdbx_seq_one_letter_code
_entity_poly.pdbx_strand_id
1 'polypeptide(L)' 'MNNKRLALLILFFLLLSACAPQSSPVAPRPSLALEKCALVSPRGTQTDARCGVLTVPEDRANPGGRQIAL' A
#
# COMPACT_ATOMS: atom_id res chain seq x y z
N MET A 1 -30.38 37.11 -11.49
CA MET A 1 -29.70 36.28 -10.47
C MET A 1 -28.34 36.92 -10.18
N ASN A 2 -28.13 37.48 -8.99
CA ASN A 2 -26.94 38.30 -8.71
C ASN A 2 -25.67 37.45 -8.79
N ASN A 3 -24.71 37.90 -9.59
CA ASN A 3 -23.38 37.30 -9.74
C ASN A 3 -22.71 36.93 -8.39
N LYS A 4 -22.90 37.74 -7.35
CA LYS A 4 -22.43 37.45 -5.98
C LYS A 4 -23.08 36.21 -5.36
N ARG A 5 -24.38 35.98 -5.58
CA ARG A 5 -25.09 34.79 -5.10
C ARG A 5 -24.64 33.54 -5.85
N LEU A 6 -24.38 33.67 -7.15
CA LEU A 6 -23.84 32.58 -7.97
C LEU A 6 -22.44 32.17 -7.49
N ALA A 7 -21.55 33.14 -7.25
CA ALA A 7 -20.21 32.87 -6.74
C ALA A 7 -20.22 32.19 -5.36
N LEU A 8 -21.12 32.63 -4.47
CA LEU A 8 -21.28 32.02 -3.15
C LEU A 8 -21.73 30.55 -3.22
N LEU A 9 -22.65 30.24 -4.13
CA LEU A 9 -23.13 28.86 -4.34
C LEU A 9 -22.03 27.96 -4.90
N ILE A 10 -21.23 28.46 -5.85
CA ILE A 10 -20.10 27.71 -6.41
C ILE A 10 -19.05 27.43 -5.34
N LEU A 11 -18.72 28.43 -4.52
CA LEU A 11 -17.78 28.26 -3.40
C LEU A 11 -18.28 27.23 -2.38
N PHE A 12 -19.58 27.26 -2.06
CA PHE A 12 -20.19 26.29 -1.16
C PHE A 12 -20.10 24.87 -1.72
N PHE A 13 -20.46 24.65 -2.97
CA PHE A 13 -20.38 23.32 -3.59
C PHE A 13 -18.94 22.78 -3.69
N LEU A 14 -17.94 23.63 -3.92
CA LEU A 14 -16.53 23.24 -3.92
C LEU A 14 -16.03 22.79 -2.54
N LEU A 15 -16.53 23.40 -1.46
CA LEU A 15 -16.17 23.00 -0.09
C LEU A 15 -16.77 21.64 0.29
N LEU A 16 -17.93 21.27 -0.28
CA LEU A 16 -18.60 19.99 0.03
C LEU A 16 -17.93 18.78 -0.64
N SER A 17 -17.24 18.94 -1.77
CA SER A 17 -16.59 17.82 -2.47
C SER A 17 -15.25 17.38 -1.86
N ALA A 18 -14.64 18.20 -0.99
CA ALA A 18 -13.34 17.91 -0.40
C ALA A 18 -13.36 16.80 0.67
N CYS A 19 -14.53 16.49 1.24
CA CYS A 19 -14.69 15.49 2.29
C CYS A 19 -15.35 14.18 1.83
N ALA A 20 -15.47 13.94 0.51
CA ALA A 20 -15.97 12.67 0.04
C ALA A 20 -14.92 11.57 0.33
N PRO A 21 -15.22 10.57 1.19
CA PRO A 21 -14.33 9.44 1.38
C PRO A 21 -14.21 8.74 0.02
N GLN A 22 -13.02 8.77 -0.56
CA GLN A 22 -12.71 7.97 -1.73
C GLN A 22 -12.79 6.50 -1.30
N SER A 23 -13.92 5.86 -1.61
CA SER A 23 -14.11 4.42 -1.50
C SER A 23 -13.25 3.74 -2.56
N SER A 24 -11.94 3.78 -2.36
CA SER A 24 -11.03 2.93 -3.11
C SER A 24 -11.25 1.51 -2.61
N PRO A 25 -11.63 0.56 -3.48
CA PRO A 25 -11.69 -0.84 -3.09
C PRO A 25 -10.32 -1.22 -2.55
N VAL A 26 -10.25 -1.53 -1.25
CA VAL A 26 -9.05 -2.06 -0.63
C VAL A 26 -8.84 -3.42 -1.24
N ALA A 27 -8.00 -3.49 -2.28
CA ALA A 27 -7.51 -4.76 -2.78
C ALA A 27 -6.95 -5.53 -1.56
N PRO A 28 -7.30 -6.83 -1.39
CA PRO A 28 -6.75 -7.64 -0.31
C PRO A 28 -5.25 -7.50 -0.34
N ARG A 29 -4.66 -6.95 0.72
CA ARG A 29 -3.21 -6.86 0.80
C ARG A 29 -2.70 -8.29 0.91
N PRO A 30 -1.85 -8.75 -0.02
CA PRO A 30 -1.24 -10.06 0.14
C PRO A 30 -0.47 -10.08 1.46
N SER A 31 -0.86 -10.98 2.37
CA SER A 31 -0.17 -11.18 3.62
C SER A 31 1.00 -12.13 3.40
N LEU A 32 2.18 -11.75 3.89
CA LEU A 32 3.36 -12.61 3.85
C LEU A 32 3.19 -13.72 4.90
N ALA A 33 3.19 -14.98 4.46
CA ALA A 33 3.16 -16.11 5.38
C ALA A 33 4.49 -16.16 6.14
N LEU A 34 4.42 -16.03 7.47
CA LEU A 34 5.59 -16.11 8.33
C LEU A 34 5.61 -17.42 9.12
N GLU A 35 6.78 -18.04 9.20
CA GLU A 35 7.07 -19.24 9.98
C GLU A 35 8.14 -18.97 11.05
N LYS A 36 8.19 -19.83 12.08
CA LYS A 36 9.22 -19.69 13.13
C LYS A 36 10.58 -20.06 12.53
N CYS A 37 11.57 -19.23 12.78
CA CYS A 37 12.94 -19.44 12.33
C CYS A 37 13.92 -18.90 13.39
N ALA A 38 15.20 -19.22 13.22
CA ALA A 38 16.27 -18.65 14.03
C ALA A 38 17.19 -17.79 13.15
N LEU A 39 17.39 -16.53 13.55
CA LEU A 39 18.33 -15.63 12.90
C LEU A 39 19.68 -15.76 13.59
N VAL A 40 20.73 -16.05 12.83
CA VAL A 40 22.10 -16.14 13.34
C VAL A 40 22.87 -14.90 12.93
N SER A 41 23.38 -14.14 13.89
CA SER A 41 24.24 -12.99 13.58
C SER A 41 25.62 -13.46 13.12
N PRO A 42 26.38 -12.63 12.38
CA PRO A 42 27.77 -12.96 12.02
C PRO A 42 28.68 -13.22 13.23
N ARG A 43 28.29 -12.75 14.42
CA ARG A 43 29.03 -12.97 15.68
C ARG A 43 28.56 -14.22 16.44
N GLY A 44 27.66 -15.01 15.86
CA GLY A 44 27.19 -16.29 16.40
C GLY A 44 26.03 -16.20 17.39
N THR A 45 25.47 -15.01 17.65
CA THR A 45 24.26 -14.90 18.47
C THR A 45 23.04 -15.35 17.67
N GLN A 46 22.29 -16.30 18.23
CA GLN A 46 21.05 -16.79 17.65
C GLN A 46 19.85 -16.10 18.31
N THR A 47 18.84 -15.75 17.53
CA THR A 47 17.62 -15.09 18.01
C THR A 47 16.39 -15.68 17.34
N ASP A 48 15.36 -15.97 18.14
CA ASP A 48 14.07 -16.43 17.62
C ASP A 48 13.42 -15.34 16.76
N ALA A 49 12.97 -15.72 15.57
CA ALA A 49 12.42 -14.82 14.58
C ALA A 49 11.22 -15.43 13.84
N ARG A 50 10.63 -14.61 12.97
CA ARG A 50 9.54 -15.00 12.07
C ARG A 50 9.97 -14.66 10.64
N CYS A 51 10.23 -15.68 9.84
CA CYS A 51 10.74 -15.55 8.47
C CYS A 51 9.65 -15.89 7.47
N GLY A 52 9.72 -15.35 6.26
CA GLY A 52 8.82 -15.71 5.16
C GLY A 52 9.51 -15.43 3.83
N VAL A 53 8.96 -16.00 2.77
CA VAL A 53 9.50 -15.87 1.42
C VAL A 53 8.68 -14.86 0.63
N LEU A 54 9.34 -13.82 0.12
CA LEU A 54 8.68 -12.82 -0.71
C LEU A 54 8.96 -13.12 -2.18
N THR A 55 7.92 -13.36 -2.95
CA THR A 55 8.03 -13.47 -4.41
C THR A 55 7.91 -12.09 -5.05
N VAL A 56 8.93 -11.69 -5.82
CA VAL A 56 8.97 -10.40 -6.52
C VAL A 56 9.32 -10.58 -7.99
N PRO A 57 8.88 -9.67 -8.87
CA PRO A 57 9.30 -9.72 -10.26
C PRO A 57 10.79 -9.41 -10.32
N GLU A 58 11.51 -10.21 -11.10
CA GLU A 58 12.94 -9.98 -11.30
C GLU A 58 13.20 -8.69 -12.08
N ASP A 59 12.37 -8.44 -13.09
CA ASP A 59 12.39 -7.20 -13.85
C ASP A 59 11.20 -6.33 -13.45
N ARG A 60 11.49 -5.19 -12.84
CA ARG A 60 10.49 -4.20 -12.42
C ARG A 60 9.76 -3.58 -13.62
N ALA A 61 10.39 -3.49 -14.79
CA ALA A 61 9.76 -2.98 -16.01
C ALA A 61 8.79 -3.99 -16.63
N ASN A 62 8.93 -5.28 -16.27
CA ASN A 62 8.06 -6.37 -16.74
C ASN A 62 7.51 -7.21 -15.56
N PRO A 63 6.54 -6.67 -14.79
CA PRO A 63 6.04 -7.31 -13.58
C PRO A 63 5.30 -8.64 -13.80
N GLY A 64 4.88 -8.93 -15.04
CA GLY A 64 4.27 -10.22 -15.42
C GLY A 64 5.29 -11.28 -15.88
N GLY A 65 6.58 -10.93 -15.91
CA GLY A 65 7.66 -11.81 -16.33
C GLY A 65 8.11 -12.81 -15.25
N ARG A 66 9.40 -13.15 -15.25
CA ARG A 66 9.97 -14.09 -14.28
C ARG A 66 9.88 -13.53 -12.86
N GLN A 67 9.46 -14.39 -11.94
CA GLN A 67 9.38 -14.11 -10.51
C GLN A 67 10.55 -14.78 -9.79
N ILE A 68 11.08 -14.13 -8.75
CA ILE A 68 12.15 -14.66 -7.88
C ILE A 68 11.71 -14.64 -6.42
N ALA A 69 12.25 -15.59 -5.64
CA ALA A 69 12.03 -15.69 -4.21
C ALA A 69 13.17 -15.00 -3.44
N LEU A 70 12.79 -14.16 -2.47
CA LEU A 70 13.68 -13.52 -1.49
C LEU A 70 13.43 -14.06 -0.08
#